data_AF-A0A804L915-F1
#
_entry.id   AF-A0A804L915-F1
#
_cell.length_a   1.000
_cell.length_b   1.000
_cell.length_c   1.000
_cell.angle_alpha   90.00
_cell.angle_beta   90.00
_cell.angle_gamma   90.00
#
_symmetry.space_group_name_H-M   'P 1'
#
loop_
_entity.id
_entity.type
_entity.pdbx_description
1 polymer ?
#
loop_
_entity_poly.entity_id
_entity_poly.type
_entity_poly.pdbx_seq_one_letter_code
_entity_poly.pdbx_strand_id
1 'polypeptide(L)' 'MASSKLSVLIVGLLVLSLVMLVASTENPINEPKATCVSIGVPCKSDGDCFGPCGRFGSLSTCKPDGCCCFTS' A
#
# COMPACT_ATOMS: atom_id res chain seq x y z
N MET A 1 43.45 -5.59 -25.52
CA MET A 1 42.16 -6.07 -24.97
C MET A 1 42.10 -5.90 -23.44
N ALA A 2 41.89 -4.68 -22.93
CA ALA A 2 41.65 -4.46 -21.49
C ALA A 2 40.34 -3.69 -21.22
N SER A 3 39.83 -2.97 -22.23
CA SER A 3 38.64 -2.12 -22.10
C SER A 3 37.32 -2.91 -22.02
N SER A 4 37.14 -3.95 -22.85
CA SER A 4 35.89 -4.72 -22.90
C SER A 4 35.55 -5.51 -21.63
N LYS A 5 36.57 -5.89 -20.83
CA LYS A 5 36.36 -6.65 -19.59
C LYS A 5 35.82 -5.75 -18.46
N LEU A 6 36.21 -4.48 -18.46
CA LEU A 6 35.78 -3.50 -17.46
C LEU A 6 34.29 -3.16 -17.64
N SER A 7 33.84 -3.03 -18.89
CA SER A 7 32.43 -2.72 -19.19
C SER A 7 31.47 -3.82 -18.73
N VAL A 8 31.86 -5.09 -18.86
CA VAL A 8 31.02 -6.22 -18.41
C VAL A 8 30.86 -6.22 -16.89
N LEU A 9 31.91 -5.89 -16.15
CA LEU A 9 31.86 -5.80 -14.68
C LEU A 9 30.93 -4.67 -14.21
N ILE A 10 30.99 -3.51 -14.87
CA ILE A 10 30.15 -2.35 -14.53
C ILE A 10 28.68 -2.64 -14.82
N VAL A 11 28.37 -3.26 -15.96
CA VAL A 11 26.99 -3.64 -16.32
C VAL A 11 26.46 -4.70 -15.34
N GLY A 12 27.27 -5.69 -14.95
CA GLY A 12 26.89 -6.68 -13.95
C GLY A 12 26.57 -6.07 -12.58
N LEU A 13 27.40 -5.14 -12.12
CA LEU A 13 27.18 -4.40 -10.86
C LEU A 13 25.91 -3.54 -10.90
N LEU A 14 25.64 -2.88 -12.03
CA LEU A 14 24.42 -2.10 -12.22
C LEU A 14 23.17 -2.97 -12.15
N VAL A 15 23.17 -4.13 -12.81
CA VAL A 15 22.03 -5.07 -12.78
C VAL A 15 21.79 -5.60 -11.37
N LEU A 16 22.85 -5.99 -10.65
CA LEU A 16 22.75 -6.46 -9.25
C LEU A 16 22.17 -5.38 -8.32
N SER A 17 22.56 -4.12 -8.52
CA SER A 17 22.05 -2.98 -7.74
C SER A 17 20.57 -2.72 -8.02
N LEU A 18 20.14 -2.82 -9.28
CA LEU A 18 18.74 -2.71 -9.69
C LEU A 18 17.88 -3.82 -9.09
N VAL A 19 18.36 -5.07 -9.08
CA VAL A 19 17.62 -6.20 -8.48
C VAL A 19 17.40 -6.00 -6.97
N MET A 20 18.42 -5.52 -6.24
CA MET A 20 18.29 -5.21 -4.82
C MET A 20 17.32 -4.06 -4.53
N LEU A 21 17.26 -3.04 -5.40
CA LEU A 21 16.28 -1.95 -5.28
C LEU A 21 14.85 -2.47 -5.46
N VAL A 22 14.59 -3.29 -6.49
CA VAL A 22 13.24 -3.81 -6.78
C VAL A 22 12.75 -4.70 -5.63
N ALA A 23 13.61 -5.56 -5.09
CA ALA A 23 13.29 -6.41 -3.95
C ALA A 23 12.97 -5.62 -2.67
N SER A 24 13.51 -4.40 -2.51
CA SER A 24 13.22 -3.53 -1.36
C SER A 24 11.91 -2.75 -1.53
N THR A 25 11.45 -2.57 -2.77
CA THR A 25 10.14 -1.98 -3.08
C THR A 25 9.00 -2.99 -3.05
N GLU A 26 9.29 -4.29 -3.05
CA GLU A 26 8.35 -5.36 -2.76
C GLU A 26 8.25 -5.63 -1.25
N ASN A 27 8.14 -4.58 -0.45
CA ASN A 27 7.48 -4.71 0.84
C ASN A 27 6.00 -4.37 0.60
N PRO A 28 5.12 -5.35 0.36
CA PRO A 28 3.79 -5.19 0.91
C PRO A 28 4.03 -5.18 2.41
N ILE A 29 4.16 -3.98 2.98
CA ILE A 29 3.79 -3.77 4.37
C ILE A 29 2.40 -4.41 4.41
N ASN A 30 2.33 -5.61 4.98
CA ASN A 30 1.10 -6.31 5.24
C ASN A 30 0.43 -5.46 6.32
N GLU A 31 -0.12 -4.32 5.91
CA GLU A 31 -1.21 -3.72 6.65
C GLU A 31 -2.20 -4.87 6.83
N PRO A 32 -2.61 -5.18 8.07
CA PRO A 32 -3.69 -6.12 8.24
C PRO A 32 -4.78 -5.64 7.30
N LYS A 33 -5.22 -6.51 6.38
CA LYS A 33 -6.36 -6.26 5.50
C LYS A 33 -7.59 -6.21 6.39
N ALA A 34 -7.70 -5.16 7.20
CA ALA A 34 -8.91 -4.79 7.87
C ALA A 34 -9.91 -4.64 6.73
N THR A 35 -10.89 -5.54 6.72
CA THR A 35 -11.79 -5.64 5.58
C THR A 35 -12.69 -4.42 5.64
N CYS A 36 -12.54 -3.55 4.64
CA CYS A 36 -13.36 -2.37 4.48
C CYS A 36 -14.74 -2.78 3.96
N VAL A 37 -15.76 -2.63 4.81
CA VAL A 37 -17.16 -2.81 4.43
C VAL A 37 -17.75 -1.45 4.07
N SER A 38 -18.02 -1.23 2.79
CA SER A 38 -18.70 -0.03 2.32
C SER A 38 -20.20 -0.11 2.64
N ILE A 39 -20.73 0.91 3.31
CA ILE A 39 -22.15 0.97 3.73
C ILE A 39 -23.00 1.95 2.92
N GLY A 40 -22.41 2.65 1.93
CA GLY A 40 -23.13 3.57 1.04
C GLY A 40 -23.65 4.85 1.71
N VAL A 41 -23.19 5.15 2.93
CA VAL A 41 -23.54 6.38 3.65
C VAL A 41 -22.66 7.52 3.13
N PRO A 42 -23.23 8.61 2.57
CA PRO A 42 -22.43 9.73 2.12
C PRO A 42 -21.72 10.40 3.31
N CYS A 43 -20.47 10.79 3.11
CA CYS A 43 -19.63 11.41 4.13
C CYS A 43 -18.79 12.53 3.51
N LYS A 44 -18.35 13.48 4.35
CA LYS A 44 -17.37 14.51 3.99
C LYS A 44 -16.04 14.29 4.70
N SER A 45 -16.08 13.66 5.87
CA SER A 45 -14.93 13.39 6.73
C SER A 45 -15.09 12.03 7.40
N ASP A 46 -13.98 11.43 7.86
CA ASP A 46 -14.00 10.14 8.58
C ASP A 46 -14.89 10.17 9.83
N GLY A 47 -15.02 11.34 10.48
CA GLY A 47 -15.91 11.57 11.63
C GLY A 47 -17.39 11.29 11.36
N ASP A 48 -17.85 11.52 10.13
CA ASP A 48 -19.25 11.28 9.73
C ASP A 48 -19.59 9.78 9.75
N CYS A 49 -18.55 8.93 9.65
CA CYS A 49 -18.67 7.48 9.60
C CYS A 49 -18.64 6.83 10.99
N PHE A 50 -18.32 7.55 12.08
CA PHE A 50 -18.26 6.97 13.42
C PHE A 50 -19.60 6.38 13.90
N GLY A 51 -20.70 7.13 13.75
CA GLY A 51 -22.03 6.64 14.11
C GLY A 51 -22.45 5.44 13.26
N PRO A 52 -22.43 5.57 11.91
CA PRO A 52 -22.75 4.47 11.00
C PRO A 52 -21.88 3.22 11.16
N CYS A 53 -20.58 3.37 11.40
CA CYS A 53 -19.62 2.28 11.55
C CYS A 53 -19.54 1.71 12.97
N GLY A 54 -20.25 2.26 13.95
CA GLY A 54 -20.18 1.84 15.36
C GLY A 54 -20.48 0.36 15.62
N ARG A 55 -21.08 -0.36 14.66
CA ARG A 55 -21.28 -1.82 14.70
C ARG A 55 -20.08 -2.64 14.23
N PHE A 56 -19.18 -2.07 13.44
CA PHE A 56 -18.04 -2.76 12.81
C PHE A 56 -16.72 -2.54 13.56
N GLY A 57 -16.56 -1.37 14.19
CA GLY A 57 -15.38 -1.01 14.97
C GLY A 57 -15.17 0.50 15.05
N SER A 58 -14.15 0.93 15.80
CA SER A 58 -13.80 2.35 15.96
C SER A 58 -13.08 2.95 14.74
N LEU A 59 -12.65 2.11 13.79
CA LEU A 59 -11.93 2.54 12.59
C LEU A 59 -12.90 2.65 11.41
N SER A 60 -13.00 3.85 10.86
CA SER A 60 -13.79 4.14 9.68
C SER A 60 -13.10 5.20 8.84
N THR A 61 -13.34 5.17 7.52
CA THR A 61 -12.84 6.20 6.60
C THR A 61 -13.92 6.61 5.63
N CYS A 62 -13.88 7.88 5.23
CA CYS A 62 -14.74 8.41 4.19
C CYS A 62 -14.12 8.17 2.81
N LYS A 63 -14.87 7.48 1.93
CA LYS A 63 -14.51 7.28 0.52
C LYS A 63 -15.50 8.01 -0.40
N PRO A 64 -15.15 8.22 -1.68
CA PRO A 64 -16.06 8.86 -2.65
C PRO A 64 -17.43 8.16 -2.77
N ASP A 65 -17.46 6.83 -2.63
CA ASP A 65 -18.69 6.02 -2.66
C ASP A 65 -19.43 5.95 -1.30
N GLY A 66 -18.92 6.65 -0.29
CA GLY A 66 -19.47 6.70 1.07
C GLY A 66 -18.55 6.09 2.14
N CYS A 67 -19.09 5.91 3.34
CA CYS A 67 -18.37 5.39 4.49
C CYS A 67 -17.89 3.96 4.29
N CYS A 68 -16.63 3.73 4.67
CA CYS A 68 -15.95 2.45 4.71
C CYS A 68 -15.64 2.12 6.18
N CYS A 69 -16.22 1.03 6.69
CA CYS A 69 -16.03 0.58 8.06
C CYS A 69 -15.05 -0.59 8.09
N PHE A 70 -14.05 -0.54 8.97
CA PHE A 70 -13.07 -1.61 9.09
C PHE A 70 -13.48 -2.58 10.20
N THR A 71 -13.57 -3.87 9.85
CA THR A 71 -13.72 -4.95 10.82
C THR A 71 -12.37 -5.58 11.12
N SER A 72 -12.05 -5.75 12.40
CA SER A 72 -10.91 -6.56 12.87
C SER A 72 -11.17 -8.05 12.74
#